data_AF-A0A8S2N6P8-F1
#
_entry.id   AF-A0A8S2N6P8-F1
#
_cell.length_a   1.000
_cell.length_b   1.000
_cell.length_c   1.000
_cell.angle_alpha   90.00
_cell.angle_beta   90.00
_cell.angle_gamma   90.00
#
_symmetry.space_group_name_H-M   'P 1'
#
loop_
_entity.id
_entity.type
_entity.pdbx_description
1 polymer ?
#
loop_
_entity_poly.entity_id
_entity_poly.type
_entity_poly.pdbx_seq_one_letter_code
_entity_poly.pdbx_strand_id
1 'polypeptide(L)'
;MEMFSKLLFILLTICFMVICELVTVEAVGTHLESTQETVTEKISGSIDTIAYEDDMDVGGSSTVASWKDKISESLDDDIIELNVGGEKISTLRSTLTAVPKSKLAKMFMKNHESKLNLRDNMGTVFFDYNPVQFKYLLDQLRTIKRNPEMPAYAVEFQAPNGDLKANFTAMLTDLGLN
;
A
#
# COMPACT_ATOMS: atom_id res chain seq x y z
N MET A 1 19.74 -54.36 -11.27
CA MET A 1 20.07 -53.56 -10.06
C MET A 1 20.71 -52.20 -10.40
N GLU A 2 21.40 -52.02 -11.54
CA GLU A 2 22.04 -50.74 -11.87
C GLU A 2 21.08 -49.56 -12.16
N MET A 3 19.90 -49.80 -12.73
CA MET A 3 18.98 -48.70 -13.07
C MET A 3 18.40 -47.99 -11.84
N PHE A 4 18.17 -48.72 -10.74
CA PHE A 4 17.68 -48.14 -9.49
C PHE A 4 18.73 -47.24 -8.82
N SER A 5 20.01 -47.61 -8.92
CA SER A 5 21.11 -46.79 -8.40
C SER A 5 21.28 -45.49 -9.19
N LYS A 6 21.16 -45.55 -10.53
CA LYS A 6 21.22 -44.35 -11.39
C LYS A 6 20.05 -43.39 -11.14
N LEU A 7 18.84 -43.92 -10.94
CA LEU A 7 17.66 -43.11 -10.64
C LEU A 7 17.74 -42.44 -9.25
N LEU A 8 18.25 -43.16 -8.24
CA LEU A 8 18.45 -42.61 -6.90
C LEU A 8 19.50 -41.48 -6.89
N PHE A 9 20.58 -41.62 -7.68
CA PHE A 9 21.57 -40.57 -7.85
C PHE A 9 20.99 -39.31 -8.49
N ILE A 10 20.20 -39.46 -9.56
CA ILE A 10 19.56 -38.32 -10.25
C ILE A 10 18.58 -37.62 -9.31
N LEU A 11 17.77 -38.36 -8.55
CA LEU A 11 16.84 -37.79 -7.58
C LEU A 11 17.57 -37.03 -6.45
N LEU A 12 18.68 -37.57 -5.95
CA LEU A 12 19.52 -36.90 -4.95
C LEU A 12 20.17 -35.62 -5.49
N THR A 13 20.63 -35.63 -6.75
CA THR A 13 21.23 -34.44 -7.39
C THR A 13 20.19 -33.35 -7.63
N ILE A 14 19.00 -33.70 -8.12
CA ILE A 14 17.90 -32.74 -8.29
C ILE A 14 17.46 -32.17 -6.93
N CYS A 15 17.35 -33.02 -5.91
CA CYS A 15 17.00 -32.59 -4.55
C CYS A 15 18.06 -31.63 -3.98
N PHE A 16 19.34 -31.91 -4.19
CA PHE A 16 20.43 -31.01 -3.79
C PHE A 16 20.39 -29.67 -4.53
N MET A 17 20.09 -29.66 -5.84
CA MET A 17 19.95 -28.42 -6.61
C MET A 17 18.75 -27.58 -6.14
N VAL A 18 17.59 -28.21 -5.90
CA VAL A 18 16.39 -27.52 -5.41
C VAL A 18 16.60 -26.98 -3.99
N ILE A 19 17.29 -27.71 -3.12
CA ILE A 19 17.64 -27.25 -1.77
C ILE A 19 18.63 -26.09 -1.84
N CYS A 20 19.66 -26.16 -2.70
CA CYS A 20 20.57 -25.04 -2.92
C CYS A 20 19.84 -23.78 -3.40
N GLU A 21 18.90 -23.92 -4.33
CA GLU A 21 18.14 -22.81 -4.90
C GLU A 21 17.17 -22.19 -3.87
N LEU A 22 16.49 -23.00 -3.04
CA LEU A 22 15.67 -22.51 -1.93
C LEU A 22 16.48 -21.76 -0.86
N VAL A 23 17.66 -22.28 -0.49
CA VAL A 23 18.54 -21.63 0.49
C VAL A 23 19.04 -20.27 -0.02
N THR A 24 19.28 -20.14 -1.33
CA THR A 24 19.60 -18.83 -1.91
C THR A 24 18.41 -17.86 -1.92
N VAL A 25 17.17 -18.34 -2.10
CA VAL A 25 15.96 -17.49 -2.06
C VAL A 25 15.69 -16.96 -0.64
N GLU A 26 15.84 -17.79 0.38
CA GLU A 26 15.73 -17.36 1.79
C GLU A 26 16.86 -16.39 2.20
N ALA A 27 18.09 -16.62 1.72
CA ALA A 27 19.22 -15.71 1.98
C ALA A 27 19.05 -14.34 1.29
N VAL A 28 18.44 -14.29 0.11
CA VAL A 28 18.13 -13.02 -0.57
C VAL A 28 16.94 -12.30 0.11
N GLY A 29 15.92 -13.02 0.57
CA GLY A 29 14.79 -12.45 1.31
C GLY A 29 15.20 -11.81 2.63
N THR A 30 15.99 -12.53 3.43
CA THR A 30 16.50 -12.03 4.73
C THR A 30 17.50 -10.89 4.58
N HIS A 31 18.33 -10.87 3.54
CA HIS A 31 19.27 -9.79 3.28
C HIS A 31 18.56 -8.51 2.80
N LEU A 32 17.39 -8.60 2.15
CA LEU A 32 16.61 -7.43 1.75
C LEU A 32 15.84 -6.84 2.93
N GLU A 33 15.25 -7.66 3.81
CA GLU A 33 14.61 -7.18 5.04
C GLU A 33 15.64 -6.59 6.01
N SER A 34 16.80 -7.22 6.18
CA SER A 34 17.85 -6.69 7.06
C SER A 34 18.46 -5.39 6.53
N THR A 35 18.54 -5.20 5.21
CA THR A 35 19.01 -3.93 4.62
C THR A 35 17.94 -2.84 4.66
N GLN A 36 16.65 -3.17 4.51
CA GLN A 36 15.56 -2.22 4.71
C GLN A 36 15.49 -1.73 6.16
N GLU A 37 15.56 -2.64 7.14
CA GLU A 37 15.52 -2.32 8.58
C GLU A 37 16.77 -1.55 9.04
N THR A 38 17.95 -1.89 8.52
CA THR A 38 19.20 -1.14 8.81
C THR A 38 19.18 0.26 8.20
N VAL A 39 18.56 0.43 7.03
CA VAL A 39 18.45 1.74 6.36
C VAL A 39 17.40 2.61 7.07
N THR A 40 16.27 2.07 7.49
CA THR A 40 15.25 2.81 8.24
C THR A 40 15.74 3.18 9.64
N GLU A 41 16.44 2.30 10.36
CA GLU A 41 17.08 2.66 11.65
C GLU A 41 18.17 3.72 11.47
N LYS A 42 19.01 3.63 10.44
CA LYS A 42 20.05 4.63 10.18
C LYS A 42 19.48 6.00 9.81
N ILE A 43 18.40 6.03 9.03
CA ILE A 43 17.72 7.27 8.65
C ILE A 43 16.96 7.85 9.85
N SER A 44 16.24 7.03 10.61
CA SER A 44 15.55 7.46 11.85
C SER A 44 16.54 8.01 12.87
N GLY A 45 17.63 7.30 13.14
CA GLY A 45 18.67 7.74 14.06
C GLY A 45 19.37 9.02 13.60
N SER A 46 19.58 9.19 12.28
CA SER A 46 20.15 10.43 11.74
C SER A 46 19.18 11.61 11.85
N ILE A 47 17.86 11.38 11.75
CA ILE A 47 16.83 12.41 11.92
C ILE A 47 16.69 12.81 13.40
N ASP A 48 16.76 11.85 14.33
CA ASP A 48 16.72 12.15 15.77
C ASP A 48 18.00 12.84 16.24
N THR A 49 19.15 12.60 15.58
CA THR A 49 20.39 13.35 15.85
C THR A 49 20.28 14.83 15.47
N ILE A 50 19.47 15.18 14.46
CA ILE A 50 19.20 16.59 14.10
C ILE A 50 18.29 17.27 15.15
N ALA A 51 17.57 16.50 15.97
CA ALA A 51 16.63 17.02 16.97
C ALA A 51 17.27 17.43 18.31
N TYR A 52 18.60 17.43 18.42
CA TYR A 52 19.32 17.78 19.65
C TYR A 52 20.52 18.70 19.39
N GLU A 53 20.26 19.96 19.06
CA GLU A 53 21.04 21.08 19.59
C GLU A 53 20.06 22.18 20.00
N ASP A 54 20.01 22.41 21.32
CA ASP A 54 19.09 23.28 22.06
C ASP A 54 19.35 24.79 21.83
N ASP A 55 18.27 25.56 22.02
CA ASP A 55 18.24 26.93 22.55
C ASP A 55 18.87 28.06 21.73
N MET A 56 18.26 28.37 20.58
CA MET A 56 18.24 29.75 20.08
C MET A 56 16.81 30.14 19.67
N ASP A 57 16.19 31.00 20.48
CA ASP A 57 14.87 31.59 20.23
C ASP A 57 14.88 32.37 18.91
N VAL A 58 14.47 31.72 17.83
CA VAL A 58 14.13 32.36 16.56
C VAL A 58 12.71 31.95 16.22
N GLY A 59 11.79 32.89 16.42
CA GLY A 59 10.38 32.76 16.08
C GLY A 59 10.18 32.25 14.65
N GLY A 60 9.64 31.03 14.53
CA GLY A 60 9.44 30.36 13.25
C GLY A 60 8.83 28.97 13.40
N SER A 61 7.67 28.88 14.06
CA SER A 61 6.87 27.65 14.15
C SER A 61 6.43 27.17 12.76
N SER A 62 7.17 26.28 12.08
CA SER A 62 6.64 25.49 10.94
C SER A 62 7.52 24.35 10.36
N THR A 63 8.85 24.32 10.51
CA THR A 63 9.68 23.55 9.54
C THR A 63 10.00 22.09 9.89
N VAL A 64 10.19 21.75 11.17
CA VAL A 64 10.66 20.40 11.57
C VAL A 64 9.55 19.35 11.68
N ALA A 65 8.36 19.72 12.15
CA ALA A 65 7.19 18.83 12.14
C ALA A 65 6.75 18.48 10.71
N SER A 66 6.83 19.47 9.81
CA SER A 66 6.42 19.34 8.41
C SER A 66 7.17 18.24 7.66
N TRP A 67 8.46 18.03 7.91
CA TRP A 67 9.24 17.02 7.18
C TRP A 67 9.15 15.65 7.82
N LYS A 68 8.98 15.57 9.15
CA LYS A 68 8.73 14.31 9.87
C LYS A 68 7.42 13.67 9.40
N ASP A 69 6.37 14.48 9.23
CA ASP A 69 5.07 14.03 8.69
C ASP A 69 5.20 13.59 7.22
N LYS A 70 5.90 14.38 6.40
CA LYS A 70 6.07 14.07 4.96
C LYS A 70 6.93 12.82 4.70
N ILE A 71 7.94 12.59 5.54
CA ILE A 71 8.81 11.42 5.46
C ILE A 71 8.05 10.17 5.92
N SER A 72 7.34 10.23 7.05
CA SER A 72 6.51 9.10 7.52
C SER A 72 5.41 8.72 6.51
N GLU A 73 4.76 9.69 5.87
CA GLU A 73 3.75 9.44 4.84
C GLU A 73 4.34 8.80 3.55
N SER A 74 5.62 9.07 3.24
CA SER A 74 6.32 8.46 2.10
C SER A 74 6.90 7.07 2.37
N LEU A 75 7.17 6.74 3.64
CA LEU A 75 7.74 5.46 4.07
C LEU A 75 6.67 4.38 4.31
N ASP A 76 5.41 4.78 4.45
CA ASP A 76 4.27 3.90 4.78
C ASP A 76 3.34 3.59 3.58
N ASP A 77 3.75 3.84 2.32
CA ASP A 77 2.92 3.59 1.14
C ASP A 77 2.93 2.11 0.70
N ASP A 78 2.28 1.26 1.50
CA ASP A 78 2.16 -0.17 1.26
C ASP A 78 1.13 -0.53 0.17
N ILE A 79 1.29 -1.74 -0.38
CA ILE A 79 0.35 -2.35 -1.33
C ILE A 79 -0.78 -3.01 -0.54
N ILE A 80 -2.00 -2.59 -0.81
CA ILE A 80 -3.23 -3.10 -0.23
C ILE A 80 -3.97 -3.95 -1.25
N GLU A 81 -4.32 -5.17 -0.86
CA GLU A 81 -5.24 -6.03 -1.61
C GLU A 81 -6.70 -5.76 -1.19
N LEU A 82 -7.56 -5.63 -2.20
CA LEU A 82 -8.99 -5.41 -2.06
C LEU A 82 -9.75 -6.51 -2.80
N ASN A 83 -10.85 -6.97 -2.23
CA ASN A 83 -11.82 -7.81 -2.91
C ASN A 83 -13.05 -6.95 -3.28
N VAL A 84 -13.27 -6.69 -4.56
CA VAL A 84 -14.35 -5.84 -5.05
C VAL A 84 -15.33 -6.68 -5.85
N GLY A 85 -16.52 -6.95 -5.29
CA GLY A 85 -17.54 -7.77 -5.93
C GLY A 85 -17.07 -9.18 -6.30
N GLY A 86 -16.05 -9.71 -5.60
CA GLY A 86 -15.42 -11.00 -5.89
C GLY A 86 -14.11 -10.91 -6.70
N GLU A 87 -13.75 -9.74 -7.23
CA GLU A 87 -12.50 -9.55 -7.98
C GLU A 87 -11.39 -8.99 -7.08
N LYS A 88 -10.21 -9.63 -7.10
CA LYS A 88 -9.03 -9.13 -6.38
C LYS A 88 -8.35 -7.99 -7.13
N ILE A 89 -8.15 -6.87 -6.45
CA ILE A 89 -7.51 -5.66 -6.98
C ILE A 89 -6.46 -5.20 -5.99
N SER A 90 -5.25 -4.87 -6.46
CA SER A 90 -4.19 -4.31 -5.63
C SER A 90 -3.97 -2.82 -5.92
N THR A 91 -3.72 -2.02 -4.90
CA THR A 91 -3.42 -0.59 -5.03
C THR A 91 -2.58 -0.09 -3.86
N LEU A 92 -2.04 1.11 -3.95
CA LEU A 92 -1.28 1.74 -2.86
C LEU A 92 -2.21 2.39 -1.84
N ARG A 93 -1.83 2.37 -0.56
CA ARG A 93 -2.57 3.05 0.52
C ARG A 93 -2.81 4.53 0.23
N SER A 94 -1.76 5.24 -0.18
CA SER A 94 -1.83 6.64 -0.61
C SER A 94 -2.85 6.91 -1.72
N THR A 95 -3.17 5.90 -2.55
CA THR A 95 -4.22 6.03 -3.57
C THR A 95 -5.60 6.06 -2.92
N LEU A 96 -5.84 5.17 -1.94
CA LEU A 96 -7.10 5.10 -1.20
C LEU A 96 -7.29 6.30 -0.25
N THR A 97 -6.19 6.92 0.17
CA THR A 97 -6.19 8.12 1.03
C THR A 97 -6.03 9.44 0.28
N ALA A 98 -5.99 9.42 -1.07
CA ALA A 98 -5.79 10.61 -1.90
C ALA A 98 -6.82 11.74 -1.68
N VAL A 99 -7.98 11.42 -1.10
CA VAL A 99 -8.99 12.39 -0.65
C VAL A 99 -9.14 12.26 0.87
N PRO A 100 -8.34 12.98 1.69
CA PRO A 100 -8.19 12.71 3.14
C PRO A 100 -9.48 12.80 3.97
N LYS A 101 -10.47 13.58 3.52
CA LYS A 101 -11.74 13.78 4.24
C LYS A 101 -12.80 12.73 3.89
N SER A 102 -12.56 11.91 2.86
CA SER A 102 -13.50 10.89 2.41
C SER A 102 -13.66 9.76 3.43
N LYS A 103 -14.76 9.03 3.35
CA LYS A 103 -14.95 7.81 4.15
C LYS A 103 -13.95 6.74 3.72
N LEU A 104 -13.64 6.66 2.43
CA LEU A 104 -12.63 5.76 1.88
C LEU A 104 -11.25 6.00 2.53
N ALA A 105 -10.78 7.25 2.59
CA ALA A 105 -9.51 7.56 3.22
C ALA A 105 -9.49 7.12 4.69
N LYS A 106 -10.55 7.44 5.44
CA LYS A 106 -10.67 7.04 6.85
C LYS A 106 -10.62 5.53 7.07
N MET A 107 -11.02 4.71 6.10
CA MET A 107 -10.91 3.24 6.19
C MET A 107 -9.44 2.76 6.19
N PHE A 108 -8.56 3.47 5.50
CA PHE A 108 -7.17 3.09 5.25
C PHE A 108 -6.15 4.03 5.92
N MET A 109 -6.60 4.93 6.79
CA MET A 109 -5.71 5.64 7.71
C MET A 109 -5.25 4.68 8.81
N LYS A 110 -3.97 4.75 9.18
CA LYS A 110 -3.22 3.82 10.06
C LYS A 110 -3.90 3.45 11.38
N ASN A 111 -4.86 4.25 11.86
CA ASN A 111 -5.59 4.02 13.11
C ASN A 111 -6.96 3.34 12.95
N HIS A 112 -7.37 3.01 11.73
CA HIS A 112 -8.73 2.56 11.42
C HIS A 112 -8.84 1.22 10.69
N GLU A 113 -7.72 0.64 10.23
CA GLU A 113 -7.71 -0.65 9.52
C GLU A 113 -8.26 -1.83 10.34
N SER A 114 -8.03 -1.79 11.65
CA SER A 114 -8.53 -2.79 12.59
C SER A 114 -10.06 -2.74 12.77
N LYS A 115 -10.72 -1.68 12.29
CA LYS A 115 -12.18 -1.48 12.37
C LYS A 115 -12.91 -1.86 11.08
N LEU A 116 -12.21 -2.33 10.06
CA LEU A 116 -12.82 -2.83 8.83
C LEU A 116 -13.40 -4.22 9.09
N ASN A 117 -14.69 -4.24 9.43
CA ASN A 117 -15.45 -5.47 9.75
C ASN A 117 -15.80 -6.32 8.51
N LEU A 118 -15.67 -5.75 7.30
CA LEU A 118 -16.01 -6.43 6.06
C LEU A 118 -14.74 -6.98 5.42
N ARG A 119 -14.40 -8.23 5.79
CA ARG A 119 -13.33 -9.00 5.19
C ARG A 119 -13.91 -10.25 4.53
N ASP A 120 -13.28 -10.70 3.45
CA ASP A 120 -13.63 -11.98 2.83
C ASP A 120 -13.05 -13.16 3.64
N ASN A 121 -13.26 -14.38 3.14
CA ASN A 121 -12.76 -15.62 3.76
C ASN A 121 -11.23 -15.69 3.86
N MET A 122 -10.49 -14.82 3.17
CA MET A 122 -9.03 -14.72 3.20
C MET A 122 -8.53 -13.54 4.06
N GLY A 123 -9.44 -12.79 4.68
CA GLY A 123 -9.09 -11.61 5.47
C GLY A 123 -8.87 -10.35 4.63
N THR A 124 -9.13 -10.37 3.32
CA THR A 124 -8.99 -9.21 2.42
C THR A 124 -10.19 -8.29 2.58
N VAL A 125 -9.98 -6.96 2.55
CA VAL A 125 -11.07 -5.98 2.67
C VAL A 125 -12.06 -6.15 1.52
N PHE A 126 -13.34 -6.33 1.85
CA PHE A 126 -14.40 -6.58 0.88
C PHE A 126 -15.22 -5.32 0.59
N PHE A 127 -15.38 -5.02 -0.70
CA PHE A 127 -16.24 -3.98 -1.24
C PHE A 127 -17.34 -4.61 -2.09
N ASP A 128 -18.59 -4.39 -1.72
CA ASP A 128 -19.76 -4.87 -2.48
C ASP A 128 -20.11 -3.91 -3.62
N TYR A 129 -19.16 -3.68 -4.54
CA TYR A 129 -19.34 -2.83 -5.72
C TYR A 129 -18.98 -3.57 -6.99
N ASN A 130 -19.44 -3.04 -8.13
CA ASN A 130 -19.01 -3.53 -9.43
C ASN A 130 -17.50 -3.23 -9.64
N PRO A 131 -16.66 -4.24 -9.90
CA PRO A 131 -15.22 -4.05 -9.99
C PRO A 131 -14.78 -3.16 -11.16
N VAL A 132 -15.53 -3.13 -12.27
CA VAL A 132 -15.22 -2.26 -13.43
C VAL A 132 -15.38 -0.79 -13.04
N GLN A 133 -16.46 -0.45 -12.33
CA GLN A 133 -16.69 0.90 -11.84
C GLN A 133 -15.65 1.31 -10.78
N PHE A 134 -15.30 0.39 -9.88
CA PHE A 134 -14.31 0.67 -8.85
C PHE A 134 -12.90 0.88 -9.42
N LYS A 135 -12.50 0.13 -10.46
CA LYS A 135 -11.24 0.36 -11.19
C LYS A 135 -11.18 1.77 -11.78
N TYR A 136 -12.29 2.24 -12.36
CA TYR A 136 -12.37 3.60 -12.90
C TYR A 136 -12.24 4.68 -11.81
N LEU A 137 -12.79 4.43 -10.63
CA LEU A 137 -12.56 5.27 -9.46
C LEU A 137 -11.08 5.27 -9.06
N LEU A 138 -10.44 4.10 -8.97
CA LEU A 138 -9.01 3.99 -8.63
C LEU A 138 -8.12 4.77 -9.61
N ASP A 139 -8.41 4.72 -10.91
CA ASP A 139 -7.63 5.47 -11.91
C ASP A 139 -7.73 6.99 -11.73
N GLN A 140 -8.89 7.48 -11.30
CA GLN A 140 -9.07 8.89 -10.94
C GLN A 140 -8.31 9.23 -9.66
N LEU A 141 -8.39 8.39 -8.61
CA LEU A 141 -7.62 8.57 -7.38
C LEU A 141 -6.11 8.59 -7.61
N ARG A 142 -5.61 7.72 -8.50
CA ARG A 142 -4.19 7.71 -8.93
C ARG A 142 -3.79 9.01 -9.62
N THR A 143 -4.71 9.61 -10.37
CA THR A 143 -4.46 10.88 -11.05
C THR A 143 -4.38 12.04 -10.05
N ILE A 144 -5.26 12.06 -9.04
CA ILE A 144 -5.20 13.03 -7.94
C ILE A 144 -3.89 12.89 -7.18
N LYS A 145 -3.52 11.66 -6.78
CA LYS A 145 -2.25 11.39 -6.08
C LYS A 145 -1.05 11.95 -6.86
N ARG A 146 -1.04 11.83 -8.19
CA ARG A 146 0.05 12.31 -9.05
C ARG A 146 0.04 13.82 -9.27
N ASN A 147 -1.07 14.51 -8.96
CA ASN A 147 -1.24 15.94 -9.18
C ASN A 147 -1.57 16.68 -7.88
N PRO A 148 -0.58 16.92 -6.99
CA PRO A 148 -0.81 17.54 -5.69
C PRO A 148 -1.25 19.02 -5.77
N GLU A 149 -1.05 19.67 -6.92
CA GLU A 149 -1.51 21.04 -7.20
C GLU A 149 -3.03 21.12 -7.37
N MET A 150 -3.69 19.98 -7.59
CA MET A 150 -5.14 19.89 -7.67
C MET A 150 -5.72 19.75 -6.25
N PRO A 151 -6.45 20.74 -5.74
CA PRO A 151 -7.07 20.60 -4.43
C PRO A 151 -8.09 19.46 -4.45
N ALA A 152 -8.03 18.58 -3.44
CA ALA A 152 -8.91 17.41 -3.33
C ALA A 152 -10.42 17.76 -3.35
N TYR A 153 -10.80 19.00 -3.00
CA TYR A 153 -12.18 19.49 -3.06
C TYR A 153 -12.65 19.88 -4.47
N ALA A 154 -11.75 20.03 -5.44
CA ALA A 154 -12.06 20.35 -6.83
C ALA A 154 -12.14 19.11 -7.73
N VAL A 155 -12.09 17.92 -7.13
CA VAL A 155 -12.15 16.65 -7.86
C VAL A 155 -13.61 16.29 -8.08
N GLU A 156 -14.05 16.40 -9.34
CA GLU A 156 -15.31 15.80 -9.77
C GLU A 156 -15.04 14.41 -10.36
N PHE A 157 -15.43 13.38 -9.64
CA PHE A 157 -15.34 12.01 -10.15
C PHE A 157 -16.38 11.76 -11.24
N GLN A 158 -15.91 11.35 -12.41
CA GLN A 158 -16.77 11.06 -13.56
C GLN A 158 -17.05 9.56 -13.64
N ALA A 159 -18.24 9.20 -14.13
CA ALA A 159 -18.56 7.81 -14.43
C ALA A 159 -17.94 7.39 -15.77
N PRO A 160 -17.62 6.09 -15.98
CA PRO A 160 -17.06 5.61 -17.24
C PRO A 160 -17.93 5.90 -18.47
N ASN A 161 -19.26 5.85 -18.28
CA ASN A 161 -20.26 6.16 -19.29
C ASN A 161 -21.58 6.59 -18.62
N GLY A 162 -22.53 7.08 -19.42
CA GLY A 162 -23.82 7.58 -18.92
C GLY A 162 -24.67 6.51 -18.24
N ASP A 163 -24.64 5.27 -18.72
CA ASP A 163 -25.45 4.17 -18.19
C ASP A 163 -25.05 3.76 -16.77
N LEU A 164 -23.77 3.89 -16.44
CA LEU A 164 -23.22 3.58 -15.12
C LEU A 164 -23.31 4.75 -14.14
N LYS A 165 -23.73 5.95 -14.58
CA LYS A 165 -23.68 7.17 -13.77
C LYS A 165 -24.38 7.02 -12.42
N ALA A 166 -25.58 6.44 -12.40
CA ALA A 166 -26.35 6.30 -11.16
C ALA A 166 -25.64 5.40 -10.12
N ASN A 167 -25.16 4.23 -10.55
CA ASN A 167 -24.44 3.29 -9.69
C ASN A 167 -23.09 3.87 -9.23
N PHE A 168 -22.39 4.56 -10.13
CA PHE A 168 -21.13 5.21 -9.83
C PHE A 168 -21.33 6.33 -8.80
N THR A 169 -22.34 7.18 -8.98
CA THR A 169 -22.68 8.24 -8.02
C THR A 169 -23.04 7.67 -6.65
N ALA A 170 -23.83 6.60 -6.59
CA ALA A 170 -24.15 5.93 -5.32
C ALA A 170 -22.87 5.44 -4.61
N MET A 171 -21.97 4.78 -5.34
CA MET A 171 -20.67 4.34 -4.83
C MET A 171 -19.82 5.52 -4.31
N LEU A 172 -19.79 6.65 -5.01
CA LEU A 172 -19.08 7.85 -4.55
C LEU A 172 -19.69 8.39 -3.25
N THR A 173 -21.01 8.48 -3.16
CA THR A 173 -21.71 8.92 -1.94
C THR A 173 -21.40 8.00 -0.76
N ASP A 174 -21.46 6.68 -0.97
CA ASP A 174 -21.20 5.69 0.08
C ASP A 174 -19.74 5.74 0.59
N LEU A 175 -18.81 6.13 -0.27
CA LEU A 175 -17.39 6.31 0.01
C LEU A 175 -17.03 7.75 0.46
N GLY A 176 -18.00 8.67 0.49
CA GLY A 176 -17.79 10.08 0.86
C GLY A 176 -16.86 10.82 -0.09
N LEU A 177 -17.04 10.61 -1.40
CA LEU A 177 -16.26 11.17 -2.50
C LEU A 177 -17.08 12.12 -3.39
N ASN A 178 -18.16 12.70 -2.85
CA ASN A 178 -19.07 13.62 -3.54
C ASN A 178 -18.95 15.07 -3.04
#